data_AF-V8CR03-F1
#
_entry.id   AF-V8CR03-F1
#
_cell.length_a   1.000
_cell.length_b   1.000
_cell.length_c   1.000
_cell.angle_alpha   90.00
_cell.angle_beta   90.00
_cell.angle_gamma   90.00
#
_symmetry.space_group_name_H-M   'P 1'
#
loop_
_entity.id
_entity.type
_entity.pdbx_description
1 polymer ?
#
loop_
_entity_poly.entity_id
_entity_poly.type
_entity_poly.pdbx_seq_one_letter_code
_entity_poly.pdbx_strand_id
1 'polypeptide(L)'
;MATDMKVLLNHIYEFKKGVRQMVLYTFNKKYQDFVVARLHSQQIPYIIQPVGNNSLNLFFGRKECLDAIRLFITKPLNQLSPEEDFILGAMLGYDIRVQCERYCERKCRTCSQVQ
;
A
#
# COMPACT_ATOMS: atom_id res chain seq x y z
N MET A 1 -5.01 21.51 10.43
CA MET A 1 -4.42 20.31 9.79
C MET A 1 -5.35 19.85 8.68
N ALA A 2 -4.84 19.64 7.46
CA ALA A 2 -5.63 19.09 6.35
C ALA A 2 -6.19 17.71 6.71
N THR A 3 -7.40 17.37 6.24
CA THR A 3 -8.11 16.11 6.52
C THR A 3 -7.23 14.89 6.26
N ASP A 4 -6.45 14.92 5.18
CA ASP A 4 -5.44 13.92 4.80
C ASP A 4 -4.50 13.55 5.96
N MET A 5 -3.99 14.54 6.69
CA MET A 5 -3.06 14.28 7.78
C MET A 5 -3.74 13.63 8.98
N LYS A 6 -5.02 13.89 9.22
CA LYS A 6 -5.80 13.18 10.25
C LYS A 6 -5.95 11.70 9.89
N VAL A 7 -6.17 11.39 8.62
CA VAL A 7 -6.27 10.01 8.11
C VAL A 7 -4.94 9.27 8.31
N LEU A 8 -3.80 9.91 7.99
CA LEU A 8 -2.48 9.34 8.26
C LEU A 8 -2.28 9.00 9.74
N LEU A 9 -2.64 9.92 10.64
CA LEU A 9 -2.52 9.69 12.09
C LEU A 9 -3.38 8.52 12.57
N ASN A 10 -4.58 8.37 12.01
CA ASN A 10 -5.42 7.21 12.28
C ASN A 10 -4.76 5.90 11.81
N HIS A 11 -4.20 5.88 10.61
CA HIS A 11 -3.50 4.69 10.11
C HIS A 11 -2.28 4.31 10.96
N ILE A 12 -1.51 5.30 11.42
CA ILE A 12 -0.39 5.06 12.35
C ILE A 12 -0.90 4.45 13.65
N TYR A 13 -2.03 4.93 14.16
CA TYR A 13 -2.65 4.39 15.37
C TYR A 13 -3.11 2.94 15.17
N GLU A 14 -3.81 2.63 14.06
CA GLU A 14 -4.24 1.27 13.71
C GLU A 14 -3.05 0.30 13.60
N PHE A 15 -1.97 0.72 12.93
CA PHE A 15 -0.74 -0.06 12.83
C PHE A 15 -0.14 -0.35 14.21
N LYS A 16 -0.03 0.67 15.08
CA LYS A 16 0.50 0.51 16.44
C LYS A 16 -0.35 -0.40 17.31
N LYS A 17 -1.67 -0.44 17.09
CA LYS A 17 -2.58 -1.36 17.78
C LYS A 17 -2.57 -2.78 17.20
N GLY A 18 -1.84 -3.02 16.11
CA GLY A 18 -1.75 -4.32 15.47
C GLY A 18 -2.97 -4.68 14.62
N VAL A 19 -3.82 -3.71 14.29
CA VAL A 19 -5.02 -3.93 13.45
C VAL A 19 -4.62 -4.33 12.03
N ARG A 20 -3.54 -3.74 11.51
CA ARG A 20 -2.99 -4.03 10.19
C ARG A 20 -1.49 -4.22 10.28
N GLN A 21 -0.95 -5.19 9.54
CA GLN A 21 0.51 -5.42 9.50
C GLN A 21 1.22 -4.45 8.55
N MET A 22 0.52 -3.92 7.57
CA MET A 22 1.02 -2.92 6.62
C MET A 22 -0.10 -1.98 6.17
N VAL A 23 0.25 -0.74 5.87
CA VAL A 23 -0.65 0.30 5.39
C VAL A 23 -0.08 0.88 4.10
N LEU A 24 -0.96 1.08 3.12
CA LEU A 24 -0.75 1.94 1.96
C LEU A 24 -1.55 3.23 2.14
N TYR A 25 -0.89 4.37 2.03
CA TYR A 25 -1.52 5.68 2.11
C TYR A 25 -1.00 6.60 0.99
N THR A 26 -1.89 7.15 0.18
CA THR A 26 -1.53 8.09 -0.89
C THR A 26 -1.75 9.52 -0.43
N PHE A 27 -0.75 10.38 -0.63
CA PHE A 27 -0.80 11.77 -0.18
C PHE A 27 -0.04 12.70 -1.12
N ASN A 28 -0.32 14.01 -1.02
CA ASN A 28 0.35 15.00 -1.86
C ASN A 28 1.81 15.22 -1.42
N LYS A 29 2.72 15.34 -2.39
CA LYS A 29 4.17 15.54 -2.17
C LYS A 29 4.49 16.72 -1.24
N LYS A 30 3.67 17.78 -1.22
CA LYS A 30 3.86 18.93 -0.33
C LYS A 30 3.85 18.58 1.17
N TYR A 31 3.30 17.43 1.55
CA TYR A 31 3.27 16.95 2.93
C TYR A 31 4.40 15.96 3.26
N GLN A 32 5.30 15.63 2.33
CA GLN A 32 6.30 14.57 2.49
C GLN A 32 7.15 14.76 3.75
N ASP A 33 7.67 15.96 4.00
CA ASP A 33 8.55 16.22 5.14
C ASP A 33 7.84 15.99 6.48
N PHE A 34 6.57 16.41 6.56
CA PHE A 34 5.74 16.16 7.74
C PHE A 34 5.51 14.66 7.96
N VAL A 35 5.17 13.92 6.91
CA VAL A 35 4.92 12.47 6.98
C VAL A 35 6.19 11.71 7.40
N VAL A 36 7.33 12.02 6.79
CA VAL A 36 8.62 11.41 7.10
C VAL A 36 9.03 11.69 8.55
N ALA A 37 8.97 12.95 9.00
CA ALA A 37 9.28 13.32 10.38
C ALA A 37 8.39 12.56 11.38
N ARG A 38 7.10 12.39 11.04
CA ARG A 38 6.14 11.71 11.91
C ARG A 38 6.39 10.19 12.01
N LEU A 39 6.83 9.55 10.94
CA LEU A 39 7.19 8.12 10.96
C LEU A 39 8.53 7.90 11.66
N HIS A 40 9.52 8.75 11.37
CA HIS A 40 10.85 8.68 11.95
C HIS A 40 10.82 8.87 13.48
N SER A 41 10.06 9.86 13.99
CA SER A 41 9.89 10.08 15.43
C SER A 41 9.23 8.90 16.16
N GLN A 42 8.58 7.99 15.44
CA GLN A 42 7.93 6.80 15.99
C GLN A 42 8.66 5.50 15.62
N GLN A 43 9.82 5.58 14.96
CA GLN A 43 10.62 4.45 14.49
C GLN A 43 9.83 3.46 13.63
N ILE A 44 8.88 3.96 12.84
CA ILE A 44 8.07 3.14 11.95
C ILE A 44 8.82 3.03 10.62
N PRO A 45 9.17 1.81 10.16
CA PRO A 45 9.82 1.64 8.87
C PRO A 45 8.82 1.90 7.74
N TYR A 46 9.31 2.43 6.63
CA TYR A 46 8.46 2.84 5.52
C TYR A 46 9.17 2.80 4.16
N ILE A 47 8.38 2.91 3.09
CA ILE A 47 8.79 3.06 1.70
C ILE A 47 7.92 4.15 1.08
N ILE A 48 8.55 5.06 0.33
CA ILE A 48 7.84 6.08 -0.44
C ILE A 48 8.07 5.80 -1.93
N GLN A 49 6.98 5.72 -2.68
CA GLN A 49 6.99 5.58 -4.13
C GLN A 49 6.29 6.78 -4.78
N PRO A 50 6.94 7.52 -5.69
CA PRO A 50 6.28 8.60 -6.41
C PRO A 50 5.23 8.05 -7.38
N VAL A 51 4.05 8.65 -7.37
CA VAL A 51 2.95 8.30 -8.28
C VAL A 51 2.41 9.54 -8.99
N GLY A 52 2.69 9.64 -10.28
CA GLY A 52 2.37 10.84 -11.07
C GLY A 52 3.16 12.08 -10.61
N ASN A 53 2.64 13.27 -10.90
CA ASN A 53 3.40 14.51 -10.76
C ASN A 53 3.46 15.08 -9.33
N ASN A 54 2.43 14.84 -8.50
CA ASN A 54 2.34 15.50 -7.19
C ASN A 54 1.82 14.60 -6.06
N SER A 55 1.73 13.30 -6.30
CA SER A 55 1.23 12.32 -5.33
C SER A 55 2.32 11.30 -5.01
N LEU A 56 2.30 10.80 -3.79
CA LEU A 56 3.23 9.80 -3.27
C LEU A 56 2.42 8.69 -2.62
N ASN A 57 2.80 7.45 -2.90
CA ASN A 57 2.38 6.30 -2.14
C ASN A 57 3.36 6.08 -0.99
N LEU A 58 2.85 6.10 0.23
CA LEU A 58 3.54 5.68 1.42
C LEU A 58 3.12 4.26 1.77
N PHE A 59 4.09 3.37 1.92
CA PHE A 59 3.92 2.09 2.57
C PHE A 59 4.62 2.13 3.92
N PHE A 60 3.95 1.76 4.99
CA PHE A 60 4.57 1.56 6.29
C PHE A 60 3.99 0.33 6.98
N GLY A 61 4.78 -0.39 7.75
CA GLY A 61 4.35 -1.68 8.26
C GLY A 61 5.44 -2.47 8.95
N ARG A 62 5.20 -3.78 9.12
CA ARG A 62 6.20 -4.76 9.54
C ARG A 62 7.32 -4.85 8.50
N LYS A 63 8.55 -5.07 8.97
CA LYS A 63 9.75 -5.09 8.12
C LYS A 63 9.65 -6.16 7.04
N GLU A 64 9.13 -7.33 7.40
CA GLU A 64 8.93 -8.48 6.53
C GLU A 64 7.98 -8.15 5.36
N CYS A 65 6.88 -7.44 5.66
CA CYS A 65 5.96 -6.95 4.63
C CYS A 65 6.64 -5.93 3.72
N LEU A 66 7.41 -4.99 4.30
CA LEU A 66 8.13 -3.97 3.54
C LEU A 66 9.21 -4.58 2.63
N ASP A 67 9.96 -5.55 3.13
CA ASP A 67 11.00 -6.25 2.37
C ASP A 67 10.39 -7.03 1.20
N ALA A 68 9.21 -7.63 1.39
CA ALA A 68 8.49 -8.31 0.32
C ALA A 68 7.98 -7.33 -0.76
N ILE A 69 7.32 -6.23 -0.38
CA ILE A 69 6.80 -5.27 -1.38
C ILE A 69 7.91 -4.59 -2.19
N ARG A 70 9.12 -4.44 -1.64
CA ARG A 70 10.27 -3.91 -2.40
C ARG A 70 10.60 -4.73 -3.65
N LEU A 71 10.29 -6.02 -3.64
CA LEU A 71 10.63 -6.93 -4.73
C LEU A 71 9.73 -6.73 -5.96
N PHE A 72 8.47 -6.32 -5.77
CA PHE A 72 7.48 -6.27 -6.85
C PHE A 72 6.78 -4.92 -7.03
N ILE A 73 6.83 -4.01 -6.05
CA ILE A 73 6.35 -2.62 -6.17
C ILE A 73 7.45 -1.74 -6.81
N THR A 74 7.93 -2.17 -7.97
CA THR A 74 8.90 -1.42 -8.81
C THR A 74 8.21 -0.65 -9.93
N LYS A 75 6.91 -0.89 -10.11
CA LYS A 75 6.03 -0.31 -11.12
C LYS A 75 4.79 0.32 -10.48
N PRO A 76 4.04 1.16 -11.22
CA PRO A 76 2.75 1.68 -10.79
C PRO A 76 1.78 0.55 -10.36
N LEU A 77 0.96 0.81 -9.34
CA LEU A 77 0.05 -0.20 -8.77
C LEU A 77 -0.99 -0.75 -9.76
N ASN A 78 -1.36 0.05 -10.76
CA ASN A 78 -2.27 -0.37 -11.82
C ASN A 78 -1.64 -1.34 -12.84
N GLN A 79 -0.32 -1.54 -12.78
CA GLN A 79 0.44 -2.46 -13.64
C GLN A 79 0.86 -3.74 -12.91
N LEU A 80 0.38 -3.96 -11.69
CA LEU A 80 0.62 -5.21 -10.97
C LEU A 80 -0.10 -6.36 -11.67
N SER A 81 0.56 -7.52 -11.74
CA SER A 81 -0.08 -8.77 -12.15
C SER A 81 -1.20 -9.14 -11.17
N PRO A 82 -2.13 -10.02 -11.56
CA PRO A 82 -3.13 -10.53 -10.62
C PRO A 82 -2.51 -11.14 -9.36
N GLU A 83 -1.38 -11.83 -9.47
CA GLU A 83 -0.65 -12.41 -8.34
C GLU A 83 -0.04 -11.35 -7.43
N GLU A 84 0.63 -10.34 -8.00
CA GLU A 84 1.24 -9.25 -7.24
C GLU A 84 0.17 -8.42 -6.48
N ASP A 85 -0.97 -8.15 -7.12
CA ASP A 85 -2.12 -7.48 -6.51
C ASP A 85 -2.81 -8.34 -5.45
N PHE A 86 -2.83 -9.67 -5.63
CA PHE A 86 -3.30 -10.61 -4.61
C PHE A 86 -2.44 -10.50 -3.35
N ILE A 87 -1.11 -10.63 -3.51
CA ILE A 87 -0.14 -10.54 -2.42
C ILE A 87 -0.22 -9.19 -1.71
N LEU A 88 -0.28 -8.10 -2.48
CA LEU A 88 -0.41 -6.76 -1.93
C LEU A 88 -1.69 -6.62 -1.08
N GLY A 89 -2.83 -7.05 -1.61
CA GLY A 89 -4.09 -6.94 -0.87
C GLY A 89 -4.14 -7.80 0.39
N ALA A 90 -3.55 -9.00 0.36
CA ALA A 90 -3.41 -9.84 1.55
C ALA A 90 -2.53 -9.15 2.61
N MET A 91 -1.41 -8.52 2.24
CA MET A 91 -0.55 -7.78 3.16
C MET A 91 -1.23 -6.53 3.75
N LEU A 92 -2.14 -5.90 3.00
CA LEU A 92 -2.96 -4.77 3.46
C LEU A 92 -4.13 -5.21 4.37
N GLY A 93 -4.33 -6.52 4.55
CA GLY A 93 -5.34 -7.10 5.43
C GLY A 93 -6.72 -7.25 4.81
N TYR A 94 -6.82 -7.32 3.47
CA TYR A 94 -8.08 -7.69 2.82
C TYR A 94 -8.44 -9.15 3.06
N ASP A 95 -9.74 -9.45 3.08
CA ASP A 95 -10.25 -10.80 3.21
C ASP A 95 -9.75 -11.68 2.04
N ILE A 96 -9.25 -12.86 2.38
CA ILE A 96 -8.65 -13.77 1.40
C ILE A 96 -9.68 -14.24 0.36
N ARG A 97 -10.95 -14.41 0.72
CA ARG A 97 -11.99 -14.84 -0.23
C ARG A 97 -12.28 -13.74 -1.24
N VAL A 98 -12.39 -12.50 -0.79
CA VAL A 98 -12.56 -11.33 -1.69
C VAL A 98 -11.35 -11.20 -2.63
N GLN A 99 -10.13 -11.44 -2.14
CA GLN A 99 -8.93 -11.45 -2.98
C GLN A 99 -8.95 -12.61 -3.99
N CYS A 100 -9.46 -13.79 -3.63
CA CYS A 100 -9.66 -14.90 -4.56
C CYS A 100 -10.66 -14.56 -5.67
N GLU A 101 -11.81 -13.98 -5.32
CA GLU A 101 -12.82 -13.53 -6.28
C GLU A 101 -12.22 -12.54 -7.28
N ARG A 102 -11.57 -11.48 -6.76
CA ARG A 102 -10.90 -10.46 -7.57
C ARG A 102 -9.80 -11.04 -8.47
N TYR A 103 -9.02 -12.00 -7.96
CA TYR A 103 -7.97 -12.66 -8.73
C TYR A 103 -8.54 -13.47 -9.90
N CYS A 104 -9.57 -14.28 -9.64
CA CYS A 104 -10.27 -15.04 -10.67
C CYS A 104 -10.86 -14.12 -11.74
N GLU A 105 -11.54 -13.04 -11.35
CA GLU A 105 -12.08 -12.06 -12.29
C GLU A 105 -11.00 -11.46 -13.20
N ARG A 106 -9.86 -11.04 -12.62
CA ARG A 106 -8.76 -10.46 -13.39
C ARG A 106 -8.15 -11.47 -14.35
N LYS A 107 -7.95 -12.72 -13.94
CA LYS A 107 -7.44 -13.79 -14.80
C LYS A 107 -8.41 -14.15 -15.91
N CYS A 108 -9.70 -14.29 -15.61
CA CYS A 108 -10.74 -14.59 -16.60
C CYS A 108 -10.86 -13.49 -17.65
N ARG A 109 -10.81 -12.21 -17.26
CA ARG A 109 -10.78 -11.09 -18.21
C ARG A 109 -9.58 -11.15 -19.15
N THR A 110 -8.42 -11.60 -18.66
CA THR A 110 -7.24 -11.82 -19.51
C THR A 110 -7.42 -13.05 -20.41
N CYS A 111 -8.06 -14.13 -19.95
CA CYS A 111 -8.34 -15.30 -20.78
C CYS A 111 -9.31 -14.99 -21.94
N SER A 112 -10.33 -14.16 -21.72
CA SER A 112 -11.27 -13.74 -22.78
C SER A 112 -10.66 -12.78 -23.82
N GLN A 113 -9.44 -12.27 -23.59
CA GLN A 113 -8.71 -11.45 -24.57
C GLN A 113 -7.69 -12.28 -25.39
N VAL A 114 -7.54 -13.58 -25.08
CA VAL A 114 -6.61 -14.51 -25.75
C VAL A 114 -7.37 -15.56 -26.58
N GLN A 115 -8.70 -15.45 -26.68
CA GLN A 115 -9.54 -16.15 -27.67
C GLN A 115 -9.97 -15.17 -28.76
#